data_AF-A0AAW0W9N0-F1
#
_entry.id   AF-A0AAW0W9N0-F1
#
_cell.length_a   1.000
_cell.length_b   1.000
_cell.length_c   1.000
_cell.angle_alpha   90.00
_cell.angle_beta   90.00
_cell.angle_gamma   90.00
#
_symmetry.space_group_name_H-M   'P 1'
#
loop_
_entity.id
_entity.type
_entity.pdbx_description
1 polymer ?
#
loop_
_entity_poly.entity_id
_entity_poly.type
_entity_poly.pdbx_seq_one_letter_code
_entity_poly.pdbx_strand_id
1 'polypeptide(L)'
;NSQRSDLRYSPVSDLDYGTLLCWATNAVGTQKTPCTFTVFPAGKPDMVSSCNVFNETEESVSVSCVPGYSGGVDQSFLLEAWDDGVVRATDTSDAAVLQIGGLRPGTRYTLKVFAVNAMGRSQPLVFPAYTLTDVAERRT
;
A
#
# COMPACT_ATOMS: atom_id res chain seq x y z
N ASN A 1 14.53 -38.19 14.52
CA ASN A 1 13.70 -38.46 13.33
C ASN A 1 12.40 -37.66 13.42
N SER A 2 12.30 -36.50 12.76
CA SER A 2 11.03 -35.78 12.61
C SER A 2 10.33 -36.27 11.34
N GLN A 3 9.13 -36.84 11.46
CA GLN A 3 8.27 -37.05 10.30
C GLN A 3 7.59 -35.73 9.98
N ARG A 4 7.88 -35.18 8.80
CA ARG A 4 7.30 -33.95 8.27
C ARG A 4 6.61 -34.29 6.95
N SER A 5 5.40 -33.79 6.76
CA SER A 5 4.66 -33.85 5.50
C SER A 5 4.29 -32.43 5.11
N ASP A 6 4.56 -32.06 3.86
CA ASP A 6 4.36 -30.70 3.35
C ASP A 6 3.36 -30.73 2.19
N LEU A 7 2.32 -29.87 2.26
CA LEU A 7 1.38 -29.61 1.17
C LEU A 7 1.73 -28.27 0.52
N ARG A 8 1.88 -28.26 -0.81
CA ARG A 8 1.94 -27.02 -1.61
C ARG A 8 0.62 -26.87 -2.34
N TYR A 9 -0.09 -25.77 -2.08
CA TYR A 9 -1.39 -25.49 -2.66
C TYR A 9 -1.39 -24.11 -3.31
N SER A 10 -1.86 -24.04 -4.55
CA SER A 10 -1.99 -22.80 -5.31
C SER A 10 -3.33 -22.83 -6.04
N PRO A 11 -4.29 -21.94 -5.70
CA PRO A 11 -5.57 -21.84 -6.39
C PRO A 11 -5.37 -21.58 -7.90
N VAL A 12 -6.12 -22.29 -8.75
CA VAL A 12 -6.11 -22.09 -10.21
C VAL A 12 -7.39 -21.39 -10.68
N SER A 13 -8.49 -21.61 -9.96
CA SER A 13 -9.81 -21.06 -10.22
C SER A 13 -10.47 -20.53 -8.94
N ASP A 14 -11.54 -19.76 -9.07
CA ASP A 14 -12.26 -19.22 -7.92
C ASP A 14 -12.85 -20.31 -7.00
N LEU A 15 -13.07 -21.52 -7.54
CA LEU A 15 -13.55 -22.67 -6.78
C LEU A 15 -12.47 -23.30 -5.87
N ASP A 16 -11.21 -22.95 -6.08
CA ASP A 16 -10.07 -23.42 -5.27
C ASP A 16 -9.85 -22.56 -4.01
N TYR A 17 -10.53 -21.43 -3.87
CA TYR A 17 -10.54 -20.68 -2.61
C TYR A 17 -11.44 -21.37 -1.59
N GLY A 18 -11.01 -21.37 -0.32
CA GLY A 18 -11.73 -22.06 0.73
C GLY A 18 -10.83 -22.51 1.86
N THR A 19 -11.30 -23.49 2.62
CA THR A 19 -10.63 -23.95 3.83
C THR A 19 -9.97 -25.30 3.62
N LEU A 20 -8.66 -25.36 3.78
CA LEU A 20 -7.89 -26.58 3.86
C LEU A 20 -7.85 -27.08 5.30
N LEU A 21 -8.13 -28.36 5.48
CA LEU A 21 -8.09 -29.04 6.77
C LEU A 21 -7.00 -30.10 6.74
N CYS A 22 -6.08 -30.05 7.70
CA CYS A 22 -4.95 -30.96 7.79
C CYS A 22 -5.05 -31.80 9.07
N TRP A 23 -4.98 -33.13 8.92
CA TRP A 23 -4.96 -34.08 10.03
C TRP A 23 -3.63 -34.82 10.08
N ALA A 24 -3.11 -35.01 11.29
CA ALA A 24 -2.01 -35.93 11.55
C ALA A 24 -2.53 -37.29 12.01
N THR A 25 -1.90 -38.37 11.54
CA THR A 25 -2.18 -39.74 11.98
C THR A 25 -0.88 -40.40 12.43
N ASN A 26 -0.91 -41.07 13.58
CA ASN A 26 0.17 -41.91 14.07
C ASN A 26 -0.39 -43.26 14.60
N ALA A 27 0.47 -44.09 15.19
CA ALA A 27 0.09 -45.41 15.70
C ALA A 27 -0.95 -45.38 16.85
N VAL A 28 -1.09 -44.25 17.55
CA VAL A 28 -2.11 -44.06 18.60
C VAL A 28 -3.46 -43.67 17.98
N GLY A 29 -3.45 -42.93 16.86
CA GLY A 29 -4.66 -42.59 16.12
C GLY A 29 -4.53 -41.33 15.27
N THR A 30 -5.68 -40.86 14.79
CA THR A 30 -5.83 -39.62 14.01
C THR A 30 -6.18 -38.46 14.93
N GLN A 31 -5.64 -37.28 14.64
CA GLN A 31 -5.95 -36.03 15.30
C GLN A 31 -7.47 -35.76 15.32
N LYS A 32 -8.03 -35.37 16.46
CA LYS A 32 -9.47 -35.07 16.58
C LYS A 32 -9.87 -33.75 15.94
N THR A 33 -9.02 -32.73 16.12
CA THR A 33 -9.25 -31.38 15.58
C THR A 33 -8.18 -31.07 14.55
N PRO A 34 -8.53 -30.87 13.26
CA PRO A 34 -7.54 -30.55 12.24
C PRO A 34 -6.89 -29.18 12.46
N CYS A 35 -5.73 -28.99 11.85
CA CYS A 35 -5.22 -27.65 11.57
C CYS A 35 -6.01 -27.05 10.40
N THR A 36 -6.49 -25.82 10.57
CA THR A 36 -7.38 -25.14 9.61
C THR A 36 -6.65 -23.99 8.95
N PHE A 37 -6.64 -23.96 7.62
CA PHE A 37 -6.04 -22.88 6.82
C PHE A 37 -7.05 -22.39 5.80
N THR A 38 -7.35 -21.09 5.82
CA THR A 38 -8.26 -20.51 4.83
C THR A 38 -7.47 -19.76 3.77
N VAL A 39 -7.71 -20.09 2.52
CA VAL A 39 -7.10 -19.49 1.35
C VAL A 39 -8.11 -18.53 0.74
N PHE A 40 -7.78 -17.24 0.71
CA PHE A 40 -8.61 -16.19 0.15
C PHE A 40 -8.00 -15.66 -1.15
N PRO A 41 -8.81 -15.14 -2.08
CA PRO A 41 -8.30 -14.45 -3.25
C PRO A 41 -7.49 -13.23 -2.83
N ALA A 42 -6.40 -12.99 -3.56
CA ALA A 42 -5.68 -11.74 -3.44
C ALA A 42 -6.56 -10.57 -3.88
N GLY A 43 -6.50 -9.47 -3.14
CA GLY A 43 -7.31 -8.28 -3.35
C GLY A 43 -6.48 -7.07 -3.74
N LYS A 44 -7.17 -5.99 -4.11
CA LYS A 44 -6.55 -4.65 -4.13
C LYS A 44 -6.13 -4.26 -2.71
N PRO A 45 -5.13 -3.40 -2.54
CA PRO A 45 -4.77 -2.92 -1.23
C PRO A 45 -5.88 -2.06 -0.63
N ASP A 46 -5.89 -1.97 0.69
CA ASP A 46 -6.66 -0.96 1.40
C ASP A 46 -6.00 0.42 1.26
N MET A 47 -6.79 1.47 1.49
CA MET A 47 -6.29 2.84 1.50
C MET A 47 -5.26 3.03 2.64
N VAL A 48 -4.26 3.88 2.41
CA VAL A 48 -3.34 4.32 3.47
C VAL A 48 -4.06 5.12 4.55
N SER A 49 -3.49 5.19 5.74
CA SER A 49 -4.04 5.97 6.86
C SER A 49 -2.97 6.85 7.50
N SER A 50 -3.39 7.83 8.30
CA SER A 50 -2.50 8.65 9.14
C SER A 50 -1.32 9.28 8.37
N CYS A 51 -1.57 9.79 7.16
CA CYS A 51 -0.56 10.48 6.37
C CYS A 51 -0.21 11.84 6.99
N ASN A 52 1.08 12.10 7.15
CA ASN A 52 1.62 13.36 7.64
C ASN A 52 2.63 13.91 6.65
N VAL A 53 2.46 15.19 6.29
CA VAL A 53 3.49 15.97 5.61
C VAL A 53 4.54 16.32 6.65
N PHE A 54 5.81 15.98 6.39
CA PHE A 54 6.90 16.22 7.33
C PHE A 54 8.02 17.11 6.77
N ASN A 55 8.01 17.37 5.46
CA ASN A 55 8.94 18.29 4.83
C ASN A 55 8.27 18.96 3.62
N GLU A 56 8.40 20.29 3.55
CA GLU A 56 7.87 21.12 2.46
C GLU A 56 8.98 22.08 2.04
N THR A 57 9.22 22.15 0.73
CA THR A 57 10.15 23.11 0.12
C THR A 57 9.40 23.98 -0.89
N GLU A 58 10.11 24.84 -1.60
CA GLU A 58 9.53 25.63 -2.69
C GLU A 58 9.06 24.75 -3.86
N GLU A 59 9.67 23.57 -4.05
CA GLU A 59 9.40 22.72 -5.23
C GLU A 59 9.09 21.26 -4.88
N SER A 60 9.03 20.88 -3.60
CA SER A 60 8.80 19.51 -3.17
C SER A 60 8.02 19.35 -1.88
N VAL A 61 7.33 18.23 -1.74
CA VAL A 61 6.63 17.83 -0.51
C VAL A 61 6.97 16.37 -0.19
N SER A 62 7.29 16.08 1.06
CA SER A 62 7.51 14.72 1.58
C SER A 62 6.40 14.30 2.54
N VAL A 63 5.86 13.11 2.31
CA VAL A 63 4.74 12.53 3.05
C VAL A 63 5.13 11.17 3.62
N SER A 64 4.75 10.92 4.86
CA SER A 64 4.81 9.59 5.49
C SER A 64 3.42 9.13 5.89
N CYS A 65 3.05 7.89 5.56
CA CYS A 65 1.75 7.30 5.80
C CYS A 65 1.86 5.94 6.48
N VAL A 66 0.76 5.45 7.05
CA VAL A 66 0.62 4.07 7.52
C VAL A 66 0.00 3.23 6.40
N PRO A 67 0.69 2.15 5.95
CA PRO A 67 0.14 1.21 4.97
C PRO A 67 -1.17 0.56 5.42
N GLY A 68 -2.10 0.35 4.49
CA GLY A 68 -3.25 -0.52 4.67
C GLY A 68 -2.90 -2.01 4.47
N TYR A 69 -3.90 -2.89 4.60
CA TYR A 69 -3.74 -4.29 4.23
C TYR A 69 -3.45 -4.40 2.73
N SER A 70 -2.41 -5.16 2.36
CA SER A 70 -1.92 -5.21 0.99
C SER A 70 -2.76 -6.08 0.05
N GLY A 71 -3.84 -6.69 0.54
CA GLY A 71 -4.62 -7.66 -0.22
C GLY A 71 -3.91 -9.01 -0.38
N GLY A 72 -2.87 -9.29 0.41
CA GLY A 72 -2.13 -10.55 0.37
C GLY A 72 -1.03 -10.64 -0.69
N VAL A 73 -0.70 -9.52 -1.35
CA VAL A 73 0.37 -9.38 -2.35
C VAL A 73 1.26 -8.20 -1.97
N ASP A 74 2.50 -8.17 -2.45
CA ASP A 74 3.39 -7.03 -2.24
C ASP A 74 2.76 -5.75 -2.81
N GLN A 75 2.83 -4.67 -2.02
CA GLN A 75 2.29 -3.37 -2.38
C GLN A 75 3.38 -2.31 -2.45
N SER A 76 3.17 -1.33 -3.31
CA SER A 76 3.90 -0.07 -3.39
C SER A 76 2.92 1.10 -3.23
N PHE A 77 3.43 2.32 -3.30
CA PHE A 77 2.67 3.54 -3.03
C PHE A 77 2.87 4.55 -4.15
N LEU A 78 1.79 5.26 -4.46
CA LEU A 78 1.75 6.31 -5.47
C LEU A 78 1.26 7.60 -4.82
N LEU A 79 1.99 8.69 -5.03
CA LEU A 79 1.62 10.04 -4.64
C LEU A 79 1.34 10.86 -5.90
N GLU A 80 0.18 11.48 -5.97
CA GLU A 80 -0.18 12.42 -7.04
C GLU A 80 -0.42 13.83 -6.45
N ALA A 81 0.18 14.85 -7.05
CA ALA A 81 -0.08 16.26 -6.73
C ALA A 81 -1.02 16.88 -7.77
N TRP A 82 -2.21 17.28 -7.32
CA TRP A 82 -3.25 17.86 -8.16
C TRP A 82 -3.36 19.37 -7.92
N ASP A 83 -3.55 20.11 -9.01
CA ASP A 83 -3.80 21.55 -9.01
C ASP A 83 -4.85 21.88 -10.06
N ASP A 84 -5.93 22.55 -9.64
CA ASP A 84 -7.12 22.84 -10.45
C ASP A 84 -7.66 21.63 -11.25
N GLY A 85 -7.71 20.47 -10.59
CA GLY A 85 -8.25 19.24 -11.21
C GLY A 85 -7.31 18.59 -12.23
N VAL A 86 -6.06 19.03 -12.32
CA VAL A 86 -5.04 18.45 -13.20
C VAL A 86 -3.89 17.89 -12.36
N VAL A 87 -3.42 16.69 -12.71
CA VAL A 87 -2.20 16.12 -12.12
C VAL A 87 -1.00 16.92 -12.62
N ARG A 88 -0.24 17.50 -11.69
CA ARG A 88 0.98 18.26 -12.00
C ARG A 88 2.25 17.44 -11.86
N ALA A 89 2.27 16.54 -10.88
CA ALA A 89 3.38 15.64 -10.63
C ALA A 89 2.87 14.33 -10.04
N THR A 90 3.68 13.29 -10.18
CA THR A 90 3.46 11.97 -9.59
C THR A 90 4.79 11.38 -9.12
N ASP A 91 4.77 10.64 -8.02
CA ASP A 91 5.92 9.90 -7.53
C ASP A 91 5.50 8.53 -6.96
N THR A 92 6.42 7.57 -6.94
CA THR A 92 6.17 6.21 -6.47
C THR A 92 7.27 5.72 -5.53
N SER A 93 6.90 4.91 -4.54
CA SER A 93 7.84 4.33 -3.57
C SER A 93 7.36 2.95 -3.14
N ASP A 94 8.30 2.03 -2.83
CA ASP A 94 7.96 0.73 -2.24
C ASP A 94 7.60 0.85 -0.76
N ALA A 95 7.97 1.96 -0.11
CA ALA A 95 7.58 2.28 1.25
C ALA A 95 6.50 3.36 1.27
N ALA A 96 5.69 3.41 2.34
CA ALA A 96 4.70 4.47 2.55
C ALA A 96 5.33 5.81 2.98
N VAL A 97 6.53 6.11 2.47
CA VAL A 97 7.26 7.36 2.60
C VAL A 97 7.63 7.81 1.20
N LEU A 98 7.09 8.96 0.78
CA LEU A 98 7.15 9.46 -0.59
C LEU A 98 7.62 10.92 -0.63
N GLN A 99 8.26 11.32 -1.71
CA GLN A 99 8.66 12.70 -1.95
C GLN A 99 8.36 13.11 -3.39
N ILE A 100 7.40 14.01 -3.55
CA ILE A 100 7.05 14.56 -4.85
C ILE A 100 7.78 15.88 -5.06
N GLY A 101 8.49 16.01 -6.19
CA GLY A 101 9.21 17.22 -6.59
C GLY A 101 8.64 17.86 -7.87
N GLY A 102 9.28 18.93 -8.34
CA GLY A 102 8.87 19.64 -9.56
C GLY A 102 7.58 20.43 -9.40
N LEU A 103 7.28 20.84 -8.16
CA LEU A 103 6.12 21.66 -7.83
C LEU A 103 6.43 23.15 -8.00
N ARG A 104 5.39 23.97 -8.14
CA ARG A 104 5.53 25.42 -8.25
C ARG A 104 5.58 26.04 -6.86
N PRO A 105 6.49 26.99 -6.59
CA PRO A 105 6.53 27.73 -5.32
C PRO A 105 5.21 28.41 -4.98
N GLY A 106 4.93 28.55 -3.69
CA GLY A 106 3.75 29.24 -3.15
C GLY A 106 2.39 28.67 -3.59
N THR A 107 2.35 27.43 -4.10
CA THR A 107 1.15 26.82 -4.67
C THR A 107 0.51 25.82 -3.69
N ARG A 108 -0.82 25.84 -3.61
CA ARG A 108 -1.60 24.85 -2.87
C ARG A 108 -1.90 23.65 -3.76
N TYR A 109 -1.49 22.47 -3.34
CA TYR A 109 -1.79 21.22 -4.03
C TYR A 109 -2.81 20.39 -3.25
N THR A 110 -3.60 19.61 -3.98
CA THR A 110 -4.37 18.49 -3.42
C THR A 110 -3.55 17.22 -3.64
N LEU A 111 -3.02 16.65 -2.56
CA LEU A 111 -2.29 15.40 -2.62
C LEU A 111 -3.25 14.21 -2.55
N LYS A 112 -2.97 13.18 -3.33
CA LYS A 112 -3.64 11.88 -3.27
C LYS A 112 -2.60 10.79 -3.10
N VAL A 113 -2.72 10.00 -2.04
CA VAL A 113 -1.85 8.83 -1.83
C VAL A 113 -2.65 7.55 -2.01
N PHE A 114 -2.13 6.66 -2.84
CA PHE A 114 -2.69 5.35 -3.13
C PHE A 114 -1.72 4.26 -2.68
N ALA A 115 -2.26 3.14 -2.23
CA ALA A 115 -1.55 1.87 -2.20
C ALA A 115 -1.84 1.12 -3.50
N VAL A 116 -0.85 0.43 -4.04
CA VAL A 116 -0.89 -0.21 -5.35
C VAL A 116 -0.29 -1.60 -5.26
N ASN A 117 -0.95 -2.60 -5.82
CA ASN A 117 -0.37 -3.92 -6.03
C ASN A 117 -0.76 -4.46 -7.42
N ALA A 118 -0.41 -5.72 -7.70
CA ALA A 118 -0.75 -6.38 -8.96
C ALA A 118 -2.27 -6.48 -9.25
N MET A 119 -3.12 -6.43 -8.23
CA MET A 119 -4.59 -6.42 -8.36
C MET A 119 -5.17 -5.02 -8.61
N GLY A 120 -4.39 -3.96 -8.41
CA GLY A 120 -4.73 -2.58 -8.75
C GLY A 120 -4.47 -1.57 -7.63
N ARG A 121 -5.11 -0.40 -7.74
CA ARG A 121 -4.98 0.72 -6.79
C ARG A 121 -6.10 0.70 -5.75
N SER A 122 -5.77 1.12 -4.54
CA SER A 122 -6.74 1.40 -3.47
C SER A 122 -7.54 2.68 -3.73
N GLN A 123 -8.50 3.01 -2.86
CA GLN A 123 -9.05 4.37 -2.81
C GLN A 123 -7.95 5.35 -2.32
N PRO A 124 -7.93 6.61 -2.79
CA PRO A 124 -6.93 7.57 -2.34
C PRO A 124 -7.25 8.13 -0.96
N LEU A 125 -6.21 8.33 -0.14
CA LEU A 125 -6.29 9.31 0.92
C LEU A 125 -5.97 10.69 0.34
N VAL A 126 -6.87 11.65 0.55
CA VAL A 126 -6.80 12.99 -0.04
C VAL A 126 -6.60 14.04 1.04
N PHE A 127 -5.60 14.90 0.89
CA PHE A 127 -5.32 16.01 1.81
C PHE A 127 -4.56 17.15 1.13
N PRO A 128 -4.66 18.40 1.63
CA PRO A 128 -3.94 19.53 1.05
C PRO A 128 -2.46 19.54 1.49
N ALA A 129 -1.60 20.11 0.65
CA ALA A 129 -0.22 20.48 0.99
C ALA A 129 0.16 21.81 0.34
N TYR A 130 1.20 22.47 0.85
CA TYR A 130 1.63 23.78 0.37
C TYR A 130 3.13 23.77 0.13
N THR A 131 3.55 24.28 -1.02
CA THR A 131 4.96 24.60 -1.24
C THR A 131 5.27 25.97 -0.66
N LEU A 132 6.51 26.15 -0.18
CA LEU A 132 7.00 27.45 0.28
C LEU A 132 7.03 28.46 -0.87
N THR A 133 6.87 29.74 -0.57
CA THR A 133 7.05 30.84 -1.54
C THR A 133 8.54 31.05 -1.80
N ASP A 134 8.90 31.34 -3.05
CA ASP A 134 10.26 31.73 -3.42
C ASP A 134 10.70 32.98 -2.63
N VAL A 135 11.74 32.83 -1.82
CA VAL A 135 12.24 33.91 -0.95
C VAL A 135 13.14 34.90 -1.73
N ALA A 136 13.44 34.64 -3.00
CA ALA A 136 14.26 35.53 -3.84
C ALA A 136 13.60 36.89 -4.13
N GLU A 137 12.28 37.03 -4.00
CA GLU A 137 11.56 38.30 -4.26
C GLU A 137 11.65 39.34 -3.12
N ARG A 138 12.27 39.03 -1.97
CA ARG A 138 12.37 39.98 -0.83
C ARG A 138 13.71 40.73 -0.70
N ARG A 139 14.60 40.67 -1.70
CA ARG A 139 15.96 41.27 -1.63
C ARG A 139 16.38 42.15 -2.81
N THR A 140 15.45 42.76 -3.53
CA THR A 140 15.74 43.86 -4.48
C THR A 140 14.93 45.09 -4.18
#